data_AF-A0A4R3NIT4-F1
#
_entry.id   AF-A0A4R3NIT4-F1
#
_cell.length_a   1.000
_cell.length_b   1.000
_cell.length_c   1.000
_cell.angle_alpha   90.00
_cell.angle_beta   90.00
_cell.angle_gamma   90.00
#
_symmetry.space_group_name_H-M   'P 1'
#
loop_
_entity.id
_entity.type
_entity.pdbx_description
1 polymer ?
#
loop_
_entity_poly.entity_id
_entity_poly.type
_entity_poly.pdbx_seq_one_letter_code
_entity_poly.pdbx_strand_id
1 'polypeptide(L)' 'MRQKSGQQKPTAGKAIKDIRRATRKSYSAEEKIRIVLEGLRGEGSIAALCRREGIAESMYYT' A
#
# COMPACT_ATOMS: atom_id res chain seq x y z
N MET A 1 -31.19 34.03 -0.72
CA MET A 1 -31.17 32.56 -0.47
C MET A 1 -29.83 32.02 -0.94
N ARG A 2 -29.01 31.44 -0.05
CA ARG A 2 -27.64 31.00 -0.36
C ARG A 2 -27.72 29.59 -0.96
N GLN A 3 -27.57 29.47 -2.28
CA GLN A 3 -27.49 28.17 -2.94
C GLN A 3 -26.27 27.42 -2.41
N LYS A 4 -26.50 26.32 -1.69
CA LYS A 4 -25.43 25.37 -1.36
C LYS A 4 -25.01 24.72 -2.67
N SER A 5 -23.85 25.11 -3.19
CA SER A 5 -23.17 24.40 -4.27
C SER A 5 -22.99 22.94 -3.83
N GLY A 6 -23.82 22.06 -4.37
CA GLY A 6 -23.76 20.62 -4.09
C GLY A 6 -22.35 20.10 -4.35
N GLN A 7 -21.87 19.21 -3.47
CA GLN A 7 -20.56 18.58 -3.59
C GLN A 7 -20.36 18.08 -5.03
N GLN A 8 -19.43 18.72 -5.75
CA GLN A 8 -19.04 18.27 -7.09
C GLN A 8 -18.56 16.83 -6.97
N LYS A 9 -19.20 15.92 -7.72
CA LYS A 9 -18.80 14.51 -7.77
C LYS A 9 -17.31 14.46 -8.14
N PRO A 10 -16.49 13.66 -7.42
CA PRO A 10 -15.07 13.57 -7.73
C PRO A 10 -14.88 13.12 -9.18
N THR A 11 -13.88 13.68 -9.84
CA THR A 11 -13.48 13.23 -11.18
C THR A 11 -13.17 11.73 -11.14
N ALA A 12 -13.38 11.02 -12.25
CA ALA A 12 -13.13 9.58 -12.32
C ALA A 12 -11.70 9.22 -11.84
N GLY A 13 -10.70 10.03 -12.19
CA GLY A 13 -9.33 9.86 -11.72
C GLY A 13 -9.16 10.01 -10.20
N LYS A 14 -9.85 10.96 -9.57
CA LYS A 14 -9.83 11.14 -8.12
C LYS A 14 -10.50 9.97 -7.40
N ALA A 15 -11.65 9.51 -7.91
CA ALA A 15 -12.35 8.35 -7.39
C ALA A 15 -11.48 7.07 -7.45
N ILE A 16 -10.81 6.81 -8.59
CA ILE A 16 -9.90 5.67 -8.74
C ILE A 16 -8.73 5.75 -7.75
N LYS A 17 -8.13 6.94 -7.58
CA LYS A 17 -7.02 7.14 -6.64
C LYS A 17 -7.45 6.86 -5.20
N ASP A 18 -8.62 7.34 -4.82
CA ASP A 18 -9.16 7.15 -3.48
C ASP A 18 -9.50 5.68 -3.21
N ILE A 19 -10.08 4.98 -4.19
CA ILE A 19 -10.33 3.52 -4.12
C ILE A 19 -9.00 2.79 -3.91
N ARG A 20 -7.98 3.03 -4.75
CA ARG A 20 -6.67 2.35 -4.62
C ARG A 20 -6.00 2.62 -3.27
N ARG A 21 -6.22 3.81 -2.69
CA ARG A 21 -5.70 4.15 -1.36
C ARG A 21 -6.46 3.41 -0.27
N ALA A 22 -7.79 3.38 -0.34
CA ALA A 22 -8.65 2.71 0.64
C ALA A 22 -8.48 1.19 0.61
N THR A 23 -8.29 0.60 -0.57
CA THR A 23 -8.09 -0.85 -0.76
C THR A 23 -6.61 -1.26 -0.74
N ARG A 24 -5.71 -0.38 -0.29
CA ARG A 24 -4.28 -0.71 -0.18
C ARG A 24 -4.10 -1.83 0.83
N LYS A 25 -3.38 -2.89 0.46
CA LYS A 25 -3.00 -3.97 1.38
C LYS A 25 -2.22 -3.39 2.57
N SER A 26 -2.76 -3.58 3.77
CA SER A 26 -2.08 -3.32 5.03
C SER A 26 -1.41 -4.60 5.51
N TYR A 27 -0.18 -4.50 5.99
CA TYR A 27 0.52 -5.61 6.62
C TYR A 27 0.36 -5.50 8.14
N SER A 28 -0.03 -6.59 8.78
CA SER A 28 -0.03 -6.68 10.23
C SER A 28 1.40 -6.60 10.78
N ALA A 29 1.54 -6.30 12.07
CA ALA A 29 2.86 -6.28 12.71
C ALA A 29 3.55 -7.64 12.60
N GLU A 30 2.80 -8.73 12.76
CA GLU A 30 3.30 -10.10 12.64
C GLU A 30 3.80 -10.41 11.22
N GLU A 31 3.05 -10.02 10.19
CA GLU A 31 3.48 -10.18 8.80
C GLU A 31 4.78 -9.41 8.54
N LYS A 32 4.87 -8.17 9.01
CA LYS A 32 6.09 -7.35 8.85
C LYS A 32 7.29 -8.00 9.53
N ILE A 33 7.13 -8.47 10.78
CA ILE A 33 8.21 -9.13 11.53
C ILE A 33 8.70 -10.37 10.78
N ARG A 34 7.78 -11.23 10.31
CA ARG A 34 8.12 -12.44 9.55
C ARG A 34 8.96 -12.13 8.32
N ILE A 35 8.53 -11.13 7.54
CA ILE A 35 9.19 -10.74 6.29
C ILE A 35 10.58 -10.17 6.56
N VAL A 36 10.73 -9.33 7.59
CA VAL A 36 12.04 -8.78 7.97
C VAL A 36 12.98 -9.89 8.43
N LEU A 37 12.51 -10.84 9.24
CA LEU A 37 13.33 -11.96 9.69
C LEU A 37 13.82 -12.83 8.54
N GLU A 38 12.97 -13.07 7.53
CA GLU A 38 13.38 -13.79 6.33
C GLU A 38 14.41 -13.01 5.51
N GLY A 39 14.21 -11.71 5.32
CA GLY A 39 15.18 -10.86 4.63
C GLY A 39 16.53 -10.80 5.33
N LEU A 40 16.54 -10.79 6.68
CA LEU A 40 17.78 -10.84 7.48
C LEU A 40 18.49 -12.19 7.39
N ARG A 41 17.77 -13.27 7.11
CA ARG A 41 18.37 -14.59 6.91
C ARG A 41 19.23 -14.65 5.64
N GLY A 42 18.93 -13.81 4.65
CA GLY A 42 19.79 -13.62 3.47
C GLY A 42 19.75 -14.77 2.46
N GLU A 43 18.73 -15.65 2.50
CA GLU A 43 18.57 -16.77 1.56
C GLU A 43 18.26 -16.30 0.12
N GLY A 44 17.84 -15.04 -0.06
CA GLY A 44 17.58 -14.42 -1.35
C GLY A 44 17.66 -12.90 -1.28
N SER A 45 17.65 -12.25 -2.45
CA SER A 45 17.62 -10.79 -2.50
C SER A 45 16.32 -10.24 -1.91
N ILE A 46 16.39 -9.09 -1.23
CA ILE A 46 15.22 -8.37 -0.72
C ILE A 46 14.21 -8.11 -1.85
N ALA A 47 14.68 -7.82 -3.05
CA ALA A 47 13.82 -7.64 -4.23
C ALA A 47 12.98 -8.88 -4.57
N ALA A 48 13.58 -10.08 -4.49
CA ALA A 48 12.85 -11.33 -4.72
C ALA A 48 11.81 -11.59 -3.62
N LEU A 49 12.16 -11.33 -2.36
CA LEU A 49 11.25 -11.40 -1.22
C LEU A 49 10.07 -10.44 -1.37
N CYS A 50 10.33 -9.17 -1.67
CA CYS A 50 9.30 -8.15 -1.89
C CYS A 50 8.31 -8.54 -3.01
N ARG A 51 8.81 -9.09 -4.13
CA ARG A 51 7.95 -9.58 -5.22
C ARG A 51 7.03 -10.71 -4.77
N ARG A 52 7.55 -11.67 -3.99
CA ARG A 52 6.79 -12.82 -3.49
C ARG A 52 5.70 -12.39 -2.49
N GLU A 53 6.02 -11.44 -1.61
CA GLU A 53 5.10 -10.96 -0.57
C GLU A 53 4.10 -9.89 -1.08
N GLY A 54 4.31 -9.38 -2.30
CA GLY A 54 3.51 -8.30 -2.89
C GLY A 54 3.80 -6.92 -2.27
N ILE A 55 5.04 -6.71 -1.82
CA ILE A 55 5.52 -5.46 -1.24
C ILE A 55 6.24 -4.66 -2.33
N ALA A 56 5.94 -3.36 -2.42
CA ALA A 56 6.77 -2.47 -3.20
C ALA A 56 8.14 -2.32 -2.50
N GLU A 57 9.24 -2.53 -3.20
CA GLU A 57 10.61 -2.49 -2.61
C GLU A 57 10.88 -1.18 -1.83
N SER A 58 10.30 -0.06 -2.27
CA SER A 58 10.39 1.23 -1.58
C SER A 58 9.77 1.25 -0.17
N MET A 59 8.89 0.30 0.16
CA MET A 59 8.22 0.18 1.45
C MET A 59 8.93 -0.77 2.42
N TYR A 60 9.96 -1.50 1.97
CA TYR A 60 10.58 -2.54 2.81
C TYR A 60 11.25 -1.97 4.07
N TYR A 61 11.80 -0.76 3.97
CA TYR A 61 12.49 -0.08 5.08
C TYR A 61 11.63 1.00 5.77
N THR A 62 10.31 1.04 5.51
CA THR A 62 9.38 2.06 6.05
C THR A 62 8.28 1.46 6.92
#